data_AF-A0A834EFA0-F1
#
_entry.id   AF-A0A834EFA0-F1
#
_cell.length_a   1.000
_cell.length_b   1.000
_cell.length_c   1.000
_cell.angle_alpha   90.00
_cell.angle_beta   90.00
_cell.angle_gamma   90.00
#
_symmetry.space_group_name_H-M   'P 1'
#
loop_
_entity.id
_entity.type
_entity.pdbx_description
1 polymer ?
#
loop_
_entity_poly.entity_id
_entity_poly.type
_entity_poly.pdbx_seq_one_letter_code
_entity_poly.pdbx_strand_id
1 'polypeptide(L)'
;MTRVKLQDGVHVIKETKEEVTPEQLKLMRTQDVKYVEMKRVAEAKKIERLKSELHLLDFQGKQQNKHVFFFDTKKEVEQFDIATHLRTAPELVDRVFNRPTIETLQKEKVKGVTDQTRLKVIYCFSFLPLNFVSFFFSWKTH
;
A
#
# COMPACT_ATOMS: atom_id res chain seq x y z
N MET A 1 2.97 -38.71 44.68
CA MET A 1 4.15 -39.36 44.07
C MET A 1 4.31 -38.84 42.65
N THR A 2 5.41 -38.13 42.37
CA THR A 2 5.65 -37.40 41.12
C THR A 2 6.25 -38.34 40.07
N ARG A 3 5.57 -38.56 38.94
CA ARG A 3 6.04 -39.45 37.85
C ARG A 3 7.06 -38.69 36.98
N VAL A 4 8.31 -38.57 37.44
CA VAL A 4 9.43 -38.09 36.63
C VAL A 4 10.46 -39.20 36.54
N LYS A 5 10.91 -39.55 35.32
CA LYS A 5 11.92 -40.58 35.10
C LYS A 5 13.29 -39.93 34.98
N LEU A 6 14.25 -40.37 35.79
CA LEU A 6 15.66 -40.00 35.68
C LEU A 6 16.33 -40.91 34.64
N GLN A 7 17.17 -40.35 33.77
CA GLN A 7 18.10 -41.12 32.92
C GLN A 7 19.50 -40.57 33.21
N ASP A 8 20.43 -41.44 33.60
CA ASP A 8 21.84 -41.13 33.89
C ASP A 8 22.08 -39.91 34.80
N GLY A 9 21.26 -39.76 35.85
CA GLY A 9 21.38 -38.70 36.85
C GLY A 9 20.77 -37.35 36.45
N VAL A 10 20.22 -37.22 35.23
CA VAL A 10 19.56 -36.00 34.74
C VAL A 10 18.04 -36.22 34.67
N HIS A 11 17.27 -35.21 35.12
CA HIS A 11 15.82 -35.20 34.97
C HIS A 11 15.46 -35.00 33.49
N VAL A 12 15.04 -36.07 32.83
CA VAL A 12 14.50 -35.98 31.46
C VAL A 12 13.02 -35.64 31.56
N ILE A 13 12.70 -34.38 31.26
CA ILE A 13 11.32 -33.94 31.04
C ILE A 13 10.84 -34.69 29.80
N LYS A 14 10.02 -35.73 29.99
CA LYS A 14 9.34 -36.35 28.86
C LYS A 14 8.37 -35.32 28.32
N GLU A 15 8.62 -34.86 27.09
CA GLU A 15 7.56 -34.24 26.30
C GLU A 15 6.43 -35.26 26.24
N THR A 16 5.34 -34.97 26.96
CA THR A 16 4.13 -35.76 26.89
C THR A 16 3.65 -35.62 25.46
N LYS A 17 3.96 -36.62 24.62
CA LYS A 17 3.30 -36.77 23.33
C LYS A 17 1.84 -37.00 23.67
N GLU A 18 1.03 -35.95 23.60
CA GLU A 18 -0.41 -36.09 23.72
C GLU A 18 -0.83 -37.05 22.61
N GLU A 19 -1.26 -38.25 22.98
CA GLU A 19 -1.82 -39.20 22.06
C GLU A 19 -3.19 -38.67 21.64
N VAL A 20 -3.19 -37.79 20.65
CA VAL A 20 -4.40 -37.17 20.12
C VAL A 20 -5.25 -38.26 19.50
N THR A 21 -6.49 -38.41 19.96
CA THR A 21 -7.41 -39.39 19.37
C THR A 21 -7.68 -38.99 17.90
N PRO A 22 -7.96 -39.94 17.00
CA PRO A 22 -8.19 -39.63 15.59
C PRO A 22 -9.36 -38.64 15.38
N GLU A 23 -10.34 -38.65 16.27
CA GLU A 23 -11.46 -37.71 16.28
C GLU A 23 -11.01 -36.28 16.66
N GLN A 24 -10.18 -36.14 17.70
CA GLN A 24 -9.59 -34.86 18.08
C GLN A 24 -8.71 -34.30 16.97
N LEU A 25 -7.93 -35.14 16.30
CA LEU A 25 -7.09 -34.74 15.17
C LEU A 25 -7.94 -34.21 14.00
N LYS A 26 -9.08 -34.86 13.71
CA LYS A 26 -10.04 -34.41 12.69
C LYS A 26 -10.69 -33.07 13.07
N LEU A 27 -11.01 -32.87 14.35
CA LEU A 27 -11.53 -31.60 14.86
C LEU A 27 -10.51 -30.47 14.68
N MET A 28 -9.25 -30.69 15.11
CA MET A 28 -8.16 -29.71 14.99
C MET A 28 -7.96 -29.30 13.52
N ARG A 29 -7.88 -30.28 12.61
CA ARG A 29 -7.76 -30.01 11.16
C ARG A 29 -8.91 -29.18 10.61
N THR A 30 -10.14 -29.46 11.04
CA THR A 30 -11.32 -28.68 10.61
C THR A 30 -11.23 -27.23 11.07
N GLN A 31 -10.76 -26.99 12.30
CA GLN A 31 -10.59 -25.65 12.85
C GLN A 31 -9.50 -24.88 12.09
N ASP A 32 -8.37 -25.52 11.78
CA ASP A 32 -7.26 -24.91 11.03
C ASP A 32 -7.71 -24.50 9.63
N VAL A 33 -8.41 -25.38 8.91
CA VAL A 33 -8.95 -25.08 7.57
C VAL A 33 -9.89 -23.87 7.65
N LYS A 34 -10.81 -23.86 8.61
CA LYS A 34 -11.76 -22.75 8.81
C LYS A 34 -11.04 -21.44 9.14
N TYR A 35 -9.99 -21.48 9.95
CA TYR A 35 -9.18 -20.32 10.29
C TYR A 35 -8.47 -19.75 9.05
N VAL A 36 -7.85 -20.61 8.24
CA VAL A 36 -7.19 -20.21 7.00
C VAL A 36 -8.18 -19.59 6.02
N GLU A 37 -9.35 -20.18 5.85
CA GLU A 37 -10.43 -19.63 5.00
C GLU A 37 -10.87 -18.26 5.48
N MET A 38 -11.16 -18.11 6.78
CA MET A 38 -11.54 -16.83 7.38
C MET A 38 -10.45 -15.77 7.16
N LYS A 39 -9.17 -16.12 7.36
CA LYS A 39 -8.06 -15.20 7.14
C LYS A 39 -7.92 -14.79 5.68
N ARG A 40 -8.09 -15.72 4.74
CA ARG A 40 -8.10 -15.40 3.30
C ARG A 40 -9.18 -14.37 2.96
N VAL A 41 -10.39 -14.56 3.45
CA VAL A 41 -11.51 -13.63 3.21
C VAL A 41 -11.25 -12.27 3.86
N ALA A 42 -10.74 -12.25 5.09
CA ALA A 42 -10.42 -11.01 5.79
C ALA A 42 -9.34 -10.19 5.06
N GLU A 43 -8.26 -10.83 4.63
CA GLU A 43 -7.19 -10.17 3.88
C GLU A 43 -7.65 -9.74 2.48
N ALA A 44 -8.47 -10.54 1.79
CA ALA A 44 -9.05 -10.14 0.50
C ALA A 44 -9.89 -8.86 0.63
N LYS A 45 -10.78 -8.78 1.64
CA LYS A 45 -11.56 -7.57 1.92
C LYS A 45 -10.69 -6.38 2.30
N LYS A 46 -9.60 -6.61 3.04
CA LYS A 46 -8.64 -5.56 3.38
C LYS A 46 -7.95 -5.03 2.13
N ILE A 47 -7.53 -5.91 1.22
CA ILE A 47 -6.95 -5.53 -0.07
C ILE A 47 -7.95 -4.75 -0.93
N GLU A 48 -9.21 -5.17 -0.98
CA GLU A 48 -10.26 -4.44 -1.72
C GLU A 48 -10.50 -3.04 -1.16
N ARG A 49 -10.60 -2.89 0.17
CA ARG A 49 -10.71 -1.58 0.81
C ARG A 49 -9.52 -0.69 0.49
N LEU A 50 -8.31 -1.20 0.68
CA LEU A 50 -7.07 -0.46 0.37
C LEU A 50 -6.99 -0.09 -1.12
N LYS A 51 -7.40 -0.99 -2.03
CA LYS A 51 -7.48 -0.71 -3.47
C LYS A 51 -8.53 0.36 -3.79
N SER A 52 -9.64 0.42 -3.06
CA SER A 52 -10.69 1.42 -3.25
C SER A 52 -10.30 2.80 -2.71
N GLU A 53 -9.56 2.84 -1.60
CA GLU A 53 -9.04 4.07 -1.00
C GLU A 53 -7.85 4.62 -1.79
N LEU A 54 -7.03 3.74 -2.37
CA LEU A 54 -5.88 4.14 -3.15
C LEU A 54 -6.31 4.70 -4.50
N HIS A 55 -6.21 6.02 -4.65
CA HIS A 55 -6.33 6.65 -5.96
C HIS A 55 -5.18 6.17 -6.86
N LEU A 56 -5.46 5.18 -7.72
CA LEU A 56 -4.53 4.67 -8.72
C LEU A 56 -4.31 5.72 -9.81
N LEU A 57 -3.48 6.71 -9.52
CA LEU A 57 -3.23 7.84 -10.41
C LEU A 57 -2.15 7.51 -11.45
N ASP A 58 -1.07 6.83 -11.06
CA ASP A 58 0.09 6.51 -11.90
C ASP A 58 0.36 5.00 -12.08
N PHE A 59 -0.63 4.15 -11.81
CA PHE A 59 -0.45 2.70 -11.97
C PHE A 59 -0.36 2.32 -13.45
N GLN A 60 0.77 1.72 -13.87
CA GLN A 60 1.05 1.33 -15.26
C GLN A 60 0.02 0.34 -15.87
N GLY A 61 -0.79 -0.33 -15.04
CA GLY A 61 -1.88 -1.20 -15.47
C GLY A 61 -3.26 -0.52 -15.60
N LYS A 62 -3.35 0.80 -15.46
CA LYS A 62 -4.62 1.52 -15.61
C LYS A 62 -4.98 1.69 -17.09
N GLN A 63 -6.27 1.53 -17.41
CA GLN A 63 -6.78 1.85 -18.74
C GLN A 63 -6.52 3.33 -19.07
N GLN A 64 -5.90 3.60 -20.21
CA GLN A 64 -5.67 4.96 -20.68
C GLN A 64 -7.02 5.64 -20.95
N ASN A 65 -7.30 6.71 -20.20
CA ASN A 65 -8.53 7.49 -20.38
C ASN A 65 -8.42 8.31 -21.66
N LYS A 66 -9.39 8.16 -22.57
CA LYS A 66 -9.48 8.95 -23.80
C LYS A 66 -10.29 10.21 -23.53
N HIS A 67 -9.66 11.37 -23.65
CA HIS A 67 -10.35 12.67 -23.59
C HIS A 67 -10.55 13.21 -25.00
N VAL A 68 -11.80 13.45 -25.41
CA VAL A 68 -12.17 13.94 -26.75
C VAL A 68 -12.63 15.38 -26.65
N PHE A 69 -12.03 16.27 -27.44
CA PHE A 69 -12.44 17.67 -27.57
C PHE A 69 -13.35 17.82 -28.78
N PHE A 70 -14.42 18.61 -28.62
CA PHE A 70 -15.38 18.89 -29.68
C PHE A 70 -15.22 20.34 -30.13
N PHE A 71 -15.18 20.54 -31.45
CA PHE A 71 -15.07 21.85 -32.09
C PHE A 71 -16.14 21.98 -33.16
N ASP A 72 -16.65 23.20 -33.34
CA ASP A 72 -17.70 23.47 -34.31
C ASP A 72 -17.12 23.66 -35.72
N THR A 73 -15.89 24.20 -35.82
CA THR A 73 -15.27 24.53 -37.11
C THR A 73 -13.98 23.74 -37.34
N LYS A 74 -13.77 23.25 -38.57
CA LYS A 74 -12.55 22.51 -38.95
C LYS A 74 -11.26 23.31 -38.76
N LYS A 75 -11.31 24.64 -38.93
CA LYS A 75 -10.18 25.56 -38.73
C LYS A 75 -9.69 25.58 -37.29
N GLU A 76 -10.59 25.42 -36.32
CA GLU A 76 -10.25 25.39 -34.90
C GLU A 76 -9.51 24.10 -34.54
N VAL A 77 -9.84 23.00 -35.23
CA VAL A 77 -9.16 21.70 -35.05
C VAL A 77 -7.71 21.78 -35.53
N GLU A 78 -7.44 22.45 -36.65
CA GLU A 78 -6.09 22.59 -37.21
C GLU A 78 -5.16 23.47 -36.35
N GLN A 79 -5.73 24.46 -35.65
CA GLN A 79 -4.98 25.40 -34.80
C GLN A 79 -4.97 24.97 -33.33
N PHE A 80 -5.54 23.80 -33.01
CA PHE A 80 -5.73 23.38 -31.64
C PHE A 80 -4.41 22.99 -30.96
N ASP A 81 -4.07 23.71 -29.89
CA ASP A 81 -3.02 23.33 -28.95
C ASP A 81 -3.62 23.11 -27.55
N ILE A 82 -3.19 22.01 -26.92
CA ILE A 82 -3.73 21.55 -25.64
C ILE A 82 -3.28 22.46 -24.49
N ALA A 83 -2.02 22.89 -24.52
CA ALA A 83 -1.43 23.70 -23.43
C ALA A 83 -2.10 25.07 -23.35
N THR A 84 -2.27 25.73 -24.49
CA THR A 84 -2.97 27.02 -24.60
C THR A 84 -4.45 26.90 -24.28
N HIS A 85 -5.14 25.86 -24.76
CA HIS A 85 -6.55 25.64 -24.47
C HIS A 85 -6.82 25.45 -22.97
N LEU A 86 -6.02 24.63 -22.29
CA LEU A 86 -6.13 24.40 -20.86
C LEU A 86 -5.50 25.51 -20.00
N ARG A 87 -4.80 26.48 -20.62
CA ARG A 87 -4.03 27.54 -19.95
C ARG A 87 -3.04 26.98 -18.93
N THR A 88 -2.43 25.86 -19.26
CA THR A 88 -1.48 25.12 -18.42
C THR A 88 -0.06 25.21 -19.00
N ALA A 89 0.95 25.06 -18.15
CA ALA A 89 2.32 24.89 -18.64
C ALA A 89 2.43 23.60 -19.48
N PRO A 90 3.25 23.58 -20.55
CA PRO A 90 3.37 22.44 -21.45
C PRO A 90 3.86 21.16 -20.73
N GLU A 91 4.76 21.31 -19.75
CA GLU A 91 5.28 20.21 -18.93
C GLU A 91 4.20 19.48 -18.12
N LEU A 92 3.06 20.14 -17.93
CA LEU A 92 1.98 19.71 -17.06
C LEU A 92 0.78 19.18 -17.84
N VAL A 93 0.89 19.09 -19.16
CA VAL A 93 -0.16 18.57 -20.06
C VAL A 93 -0.26 17.06 -19.95
N ASP A 94 0.86 16.37 -19.79
CA ASP A 94 0.94 14.90 -19.81
C ASP A 94 0.30 14.24 -18.58
N ARG A 95 0.28 14.92 -17.42
CA ARG A 95 -0.35 14.40 -16.20
C ARG A 95 -1.87 14.40 -16.33
N VAL A 96 -2.53 13.37 -15.81
CA VAL A 96 -3.99 13.23 -15.90
C VAL A 96 -4.72 14.12 -14.91
N PHE A 97 -4.21 14.21 -13.69
CA PHE A 97 -4.84 14.85 -12.54
C PHE A 97 -4.05 16.09 -12.12
N ASN A 98 -4.70 16.97 -11.36
CA ASN A 98 -4.11 18.16 -10.77
C ASN A 98 -3.31 19.00 -11.79
N ARG A 99 -4.00 19.60 -12.76
CA ARG A 99 -3.42 20.48 -13.79
C ARG A 99 -3.75 21.96 -13.48
N PRO A 100 -3.07 22.63 -12.53
CA PRO A 100 -3.23 24.07 -12.30
C PRO A 100 -2.93 24.89 -13.55
N THR A 101 -3.71 25.97 -13.70
CA THR A 101 -3.48 26.99 -14.72
C THR A 101 -2.26 27.83 -14.35
N ILE A 102 -1.72 28.54 -15.35
CA ILE A 102 -0.57 29.45 -15.17
C ILE A 102 -0.88 30.53 -14.12
N GLU A 103 -2.12 31.04 -14.10
CA GLU A 103 -2.55 32.01 -13.10
C GLU A 103 -2.54 31.43 -11.68
N THR A 104 -3.01 30.19 -11.51
CA THR A 104 -2.99 29.51 -10.21
C THR A 104 -1.55 29.30 -9.72
N LEU A 105 -0.63 28.92 -10.62
CA LEU A 105 0.79 28.76 -10.29
C LEU A 105 1.44 30.07 -9.83
N GLN A 106 1.01 31.21 -10.36
CA GLN A 106 1.52 32.52 -9.97
C GLN A 106 0.92 33.01 -8.64
N LYS A 107 -0.36 32.72 -8.40
CA LYS A 107 -1.09 33.22 -7.22
C LYS A 107 -0.88 32.35 -5.98
N GLU A 108 -0.80 31.03 -6.15
CA GLU A 108 -0.77 30.11 -5.02
C GLU A 108 0.65 29.82 -4.53
N LYS A 109 0.83 29.88 -3.21
CA LYS A 109 2.04 29.38 -2.57
C LYS A 109 1.94 27.87 -2.42
N VAL A 110 3.06 27.18 -2.62
CA VAL A 110 3.15 25.72 -2.47
C VAL A 110 2.66 25.32 -1.07
N LYS A 111 1.56 24.56 -1.02
CA LYS A 111 1.04 23.99 0.22
C LYS A 111 1.78 22.70 0.49
N GLY A 112 2.78 22.75 1.37
CA GLY A 112 3.61 21.60 1.71
C GLY A 112 4.83 22.00 2.52
N VAL A 113 5.63 21.00 2.90
CA VAL A 113 6.89 21.25 3.60
C VAL A 113 7.91 21.78 2.58
N THR A 114 8.23 23.07 2.68
CA THR A 114 9.16 23.77 1.79
C THR A 114 10.63 23.63 2.21
N ASP A 115 10.87 23.07 3.39
CA ASP A 115 12.20 22.95 3.97
C ASP A 115 12.96 21.73 3.38
N GLN A 116 14.07 21.99 2.67
CA GLN A 116 14.86 20.96 1.97
C GLN A 116 15.37 19.86 2.90
N THR A 117 15.60 20.19 4.18
CA THR A 117 16.03 19.24 5.21
C THR A 117 14.94 18.23 5.55
N ARG A 118 13.67 18.65 5.55
CA ARG A 118 12.52 17.77 5.81
C ARG A 118 12.10 16.94 4.60
N LEU A 119 12.37 17.42 3.39
CA LEU A 119 12.14 16.66 2.15
C LEU A 119 13.04 15.41 2.05
N LYS A 120 14.30 15.49 2.50
CA LYS A 120 15.23 14.33 2.51
C LYS A 120 14.72 13.16 3.36
N VAL A 121 14.01 13.44 4.45
CA VAL A 121 13.44 12.41 5.34
C VAL A 121 12.35 11.60 4.62
N ILE A 122 11.59 12.23 3.72
CA ILE A 122 10.49 11.59 2.99
C ILE A 122 11.02 10.69 1.87
N TYR A 123 12.05 11.12 1.14
CA TYR A 123 12.68 10.31 0.08
C TYR A 123 13.53 9.15 0.63
N CYS A 124 14.08 9.27 1.84
CA CYS A 124 14.83 8.18 2.46
C CYS A 124 13.93 6.99 2.85
N PHE A 125 12.65 7.24 3.18
CA PHE A 125 11.69 6.19 3.53
C PHE A 125 11.18 5.38 2.32
N SER A 126 11.27 5.93 1.11
CA SER A 126 10.80 5.28 -0.12
C SER A 126 11.88 4.43 -0.82
N PHE A 127 13.11 4.41 -0.29
CA PHE A 127 14.25 3.71 -0.88
C PHE A 127 15.04 2.85 0.12
N LEU A 128 14.39 2.35 1.18
CA LEU A 128 14.98 1.25 1.95
C LEU A 128 14.65 -0.09 1.25
N PRO A 129 15.66 -0.87 0.80
CA PRO A 129 15.41 -2.23 0.36
C PRO A 129 14.76 -3.02 1.50
N LEU A 130 13.81 -3.89 1.14
CA LEU A 130 12.94 -4.69 2.02
C LEU A 130 13.64 -5.64 3.02
N ASN A 131 14.94 -5.48 3.27
CA ASN A 131 15.72 -6.29 4.20
C ASN A 131 16.40 -5.45 5.29
N PHE A 132 15.64 -4.67 6.05
CA PHE A 132 16.08 -4.24 7.39
C PHE A 132 14.87 -4.03 8.30
N VAL A 133 14.24 -5.15 8.68
CA VAL A 133 13.39 -5.18 9.88
C VAL A 133 14.34 -5.17 11.07
N SER A 134 14.51 -4.02 11.72
CA SER A 134 14.49 -3.87 13.18
C SER A 134 14.88 -2.43 13.54
N PHE A 135 14.30 -1.92 14.62
CA PHE A 135 14.60 -0.64 15.26
C PHE A 135 14.20 0.63 14.51
N PHE A 136 12.97 1.11 14.71
CA PHE A 136 12.71 2.49 15.16
C PHE A 136 11.22 2.63 15.52
N PHE A 137 10.84 2.00 16.64
CA PHE A 137 9.59 2.33 17.31
C PHE A 137 9.92 2.61 18.77
N SER A 138 10.33 3.85 19.04
CA SER A 138 10.19 4.41 20.38
C SER A 138 10.15 5.93 20.31
N TRP A 139 9.15 6.47 21.00
CA TRP A 139 9.02 7.83 21.47
C TRP A 139 8.40 8.88 20.54
N LYS A 140 7.08 9.09 20.68
CA LYS A 140 6.54 10.44 20.98
C LYS A 140 5.14 10.37 21.60
N THR A 141 5.10 10.13 22.90
CA THR A 141 4.00 10.58 23.78
C THR A 141 4.64 11.18 25.02
N HIS A 142 4.75 12.50 25.02
CA HIS A 142 4.62 13.37 26.18
C HIS A 142 4.13 14.73 25.67
#